data_AF-A0A2M8BTR2-F1
#
_entry.id   AF-A0A2M8BTR2-F1
#
_cell.length_a   1.000
_cell.length_b   1.000
_cell.length_c   1.000
_cell.angle_alpha   90.00
_cell.angle_beta   90.00
_cell.angle_gamma   90.00
#
_symmetry.space_group_name_H-M   'P 1'
#
loop_
_entity.id
_entity.type
_entity.pdbx_description
1 polymer ?
#
loop_
_entity_poly.entity_id
_entity_poly.type
_entity_poly.pdbx_seq_one_letter_code
_entity_poly.pdbx_strand_id
1 'polypeptide(L)'
;MAGKTKMEAAQLAEGALTDEALMDWEKRIGLELRVGNIFNQTVSYEAIRNFSNGTGDANPLYWDPGYAGKTRYEALIASPSWV
;
A
#
# COMPACT_ATOMS: atom_id res chain seq x y z
N MET A 1 -0.92 45.30 -15.21
CA MET A 1 -0.26 44.04 -15.56
C MET A 1 0.45 43.51 -14.31
N ALA A 2 -0.20 42.63 -13.54
CA ALA A 2 0.40 42.06 -12.34
C ALA A 2 1.41 40.96 -12.76
N GLY A 3 2.68 41.15 -12.40
CA GLY A 3 3.74 40.18 -12.69
C GLY A 3 3.46 38.85 -11.99
N LYS A 4 3.47 37.75 -12.74
CA LYS A 4 3.33 36.40 -12.17
C LYS A 4 4.58 36.10 -11.34
N THR A 5 4.42 35.96 -10.03
CA THR A 5 5.44 35.43 -9.13
C THR A 5 5.83 34.03 -9.61
N LYS A 6 7.10 33.81 -9.96
CA LYS A 6 7.63 32.47 -10.24
C LYS A 6 7.56 31.66 -8.95
N MET A 7 6.76 30.59 -8.93
CA MET A 7 6.83 29.60 -7.87
C MET A 7 8.06 28.72 -8.14
N GLU A 8 9.04 28.75 -7.25
CA GLU A 8 10.12 27.77 -7.24
C GLU A 8 9.57 26.46 -6.67
N ALA A 9 9.48 25.43 -7.52
CA ALA A 9 9.18 24.09 -7.08
C ALA A 9 10.43 23.47 -6.45
N ALA A 10 10.31 22.88 -5.27
CA ALA A 10 11.40 22.15 -4.66
C ALA A 10 11.77 20.92 -5.52
N GLN A 11 13.04 20.82 -5.91
CA GLN A 11 13.57 19.65 -6.60
C GLN A 11 13.81 18.53 -5.58
N LEU A 12 13.28 17.33 -5.83
CA LEU A 12 13.60 16.15 -5.03
C LEU A 12 15.07 15.76 -5.23
N ALA A 13 15.72 15.30 -4.17
CA ALA A 13 17.09 14.80 -4.25
C ALA A 13 17.14 13.54 -5.14
N GLU A 14 18.05 13.53 -6.10
CA GLU A 14 18.32 12.36 -6.94
C GLU A 14 19.29 11.42 -6.20
N GLY A 15 18.97 10.13 -6.16
CA GLY A 15 19.85 9.09 -5.61
C GLY A 15 20.75 8.50 -6.69
N ALA A 16 22.03 8.28 -6.36
CA ALA A 16 22.97 7.56 -7.23
C ALA A 16 22.93 6.05 -6.93
N LEU A 17 22.81 5.23 -7.98
CA LEU A 17 22.92 3.77 -7.90
C LEU A 17 24.37 3.35 -8.18
N THR A 18 25.24 3.47 -7.17
CA THR A 18 26.63 3.02 -7.28
C THR A 18 26.81 1.60 -6.75
N ASP A 19 27.88 0.94 -7.18
CA ASP A 19 28.22 -0.40 -6.69
C ASP A 19 28.50 -0.38 -5.18
N GLU A 20 29.17 0.65 -4.67
CA GLU A 20 29.44 0.80 -3.24
C GLU A 20 28.15 0.95 -2.44
N ALA A 21 27.18 1.72 -2.96
CA ALA A 21 25.87 1.85 -2.34
C ALA A 21 25.16 0.48 -2.28
N LEU A 22 25.21 -0.31 -3.36
CA LEU A 22 24.64 -1.66 -3.39
C LEU A 22 25.34 -2.62 -2.41
N MET A 23 26.67 -2.59 -2.32
CA MET A 23 27.42 -3.43 -1.38
C MET A 23 27.11 -3.06 0.08
N ASP A 24 26.86 -1.79 0.38
CA ASP A 24 26.48 -1.36 1.73
C ASP A 24 25.13 -1.95 2.18
N TRP A 25 24.22 -2.24 1.24
CA TRP A 25 22.94 -2.89 1.55
C TRP A 25 23.11 -4.32 2.06
N GLU A 26 24.18 -5.04 1.70
CA GLU A 26 24.43 -6.41 2.21
C GLU A 26 24.56 -6.44 3.73
N LYS A 27 25.03 -5.35 4.35
CA LYS A 27 25.13 -5.21 5.81
C LYS A 27 23.77 -5.30 6.51
N ARG A 28 22.66 -5.19 5.77
CA ARG A 28 21.30 -5.28 6.31
C ARG A 28 20.76 -6.71 6.37
N ILE A 29 21.43 -7.67 5.74
CA ILE A 29 21.04 -9.08 5.78
C ILE A 29 21.07 -9.56 7.24
N GLY A 30 19.94 -10.05 7.74
CA GLY A 30 19.79 -10.54 9.12
C GLY A 30 19.54 -9.46 10.17
N LEU A 31 19.47 -8.17 9.80
CA LEU A 31 19.05 -7.12 10.72
C LEU A 31 17.52 -7.12 10.88
N GLU A 32 17.06 -6.90 12.11
CA GLU A 32 15.66 -6.56 12.36
C GLU A 32 15.38 -5.14 11.88
N LEU A 33 14.66 -5.02 10.77
CA LEU A 33 14.25 -3.74 10.22
C LEU A 33 12.93 -3.30 10.88
N ARG A 34 12.84 -2.02 11.23
CA ARG A 34 11.60 -1.44 11.74
C ARG A 34 10.52 -1.49 10.65
N VAL A 35 9.44 -2.21 10.90
CA VAL A 35 8.21 -2.12 10.10
C VAL A 35 7.38 -0.96 10.63
N GLY A 36 7.63 0.25 10.10
CA GLY A 36 7.00 1.48 10.60
C GLY A 36 5.59 1.75 10.06
N ASN A 37 5.29 1.29 8.84
CA ASN A 37 4.08 1.67 8.11
C ASN A 37 3.15 0.47 7.90
N ILE A 38 2.56 -0.03 8.99
CA ILE A 38 1.54 -1.07 8.90
C ILE A 38 0.21 -0.40 8.53
N PHE A 39 -0.25 -0.59 7.30
CA PHE A 39 -1.48 0.04 6.80
C PHE A 39 -2.75 -0.74 7.14
N ASN A 40 -2.66 -2.08 7.17
CA ASN A 40 -3.80 -2.97 7.31
C ASN A 40 -4.07 -3.31 8.79
N GLN A 41 -4.40 -2.29 9.60
CA GLN A 41 -4.63 -2.49 11.05
C GLN A 41 -6.09 -2.67 11.43
N THR A 42 -7.01 -2.05 10.67
CA THR A 42 -8.44 -2.09 10.96
C THR A 42 -9.18 -2.66 9.77
N VAL A 43 -9.98 -3.69 10.03
CA VAL A 43 -10.84 -4.30 9.02
C VAL A 43 -12.10 -3.46 8.86
N SER A 44 -12.18 -2.71 7.77
CA SER A 44 -13.38 -1.98 7.37
C SER A 44 -13.77 -2.35 5.95
N TYR A 45 -15.02 -2.04 5.57
CA TYR A 45 -15.51 -2.16 4.20
C TYR A 45 -14.56 -1.48 3.20
N GLU A 46 -14.15 -0.25 3.49
CA GLU A 46 -13.26 0.54 2.65
C GLU A 46 -11.87 -0.10 2.55
N ALA A 47 -11.34 -0.62 3.65
CA ALA A 47 -10.02 -1.26 3.67
C ALA A 47 -9.99 -2.52 2.79
N ILE A 48 -10.99 -3.39 2.93
CA ILE A 48 -11.14 -4.61 2.11
C ILE A 48 -11.25 -4.22 0.63
N ARG A 49 -12.18 -3.31 0.31
CA ARG A 49 -12.44 -2.86 -1.05
C ARG A 49 -11.22 -2.21 -1.70
N ASN A 50 -10.53 -1.32 -0.99
CA ASN A 50 -9.35 -0.63 -1.52
C ASN A 50 -8.20 -1.60 -1.78
N PHE A 51 -7.99 -2.56 -0.87
CA PHE A 51 -6.97 -3.59 -1.05
C PHE A 51 -7.29 -4.45 -2.28
N SER A 52 -8.50 -5.00 -2.38
CA SER A 52 -8.91 -5.84 -3.51
C SER A 52 -8.88 -5.10 -4.85
N ASN A 53 -9.26 -3.82 -4.88
CA ASN A 53 -9.12 -2.99 -6.08
C ASN A 53 -7.65 -2.75 -6.46
N GLY A 54 -6.78 -2.54 -5.47
CA GLY A 54 -5.35 -2.34 -5.69
C GLY A 54 -4.64 -3.57 -6.22
N THR A 55 -5.04 -4.77 -5.77
CA THR A 55 -4.50 -6.05 -6.27
C THR A 55 -5.18 -6.52 -7.55
N GLY A 56 -6.37 -6.01 -7.87
CA GLY A 56 -7.18 -6.43 -9.01
C GLY A 56 -7.99 -7.72 -8.78
N ASP A 57 -8.18 -8.11 -7.52
CA ASP A 57 -8.95 -9.30 -7.16
C ASP A 57 -10.47 -8.99 -7.15
N ALA A 58 -11.18 -9.52 -8.16
CA ALA A 58 -12.59 -9.26 -8.38
C ALA A 58 -13.55 -10.17 -7.58
N ASN A 59 -13.06 -10.99 -6.65
CA ASN A 59 -13.89 -11.91 -5.88
C ASN A 59 -15.02 -11.16 -5.14
N PRO A 60 -16.30 -11.53 -5.36
CA PRO A 60 -17.44 -10.82 -4.78
C PRO A 60 -17.50 -10.87 -3.24
N LEU A 61 -16.79 -11.80 -2.61
CA LEU A 61 -16.63 -11.84 -1.14
C LEU A 61 -15.99 -10.57 -0.56
N TYR A 62 -15.32 -9.77 -1.37
CA TYR A 62 -14.55 -8.60 -0.92
C TYR A 62 -15.27 -7.26 -1.15
N TRP A 63 -16.31 -7.24 -1.98
CA TRP A 63 -16.95 -5.97 -2.36
C TRP A 63 -18.47 -6.01 -2.48
N ASP A 64 -19.10 -7.18 -2.57
CA ASP A 64 -20.55 -7.35 -2.66
C ASP A 64 -21.13 -7.91 -1.35
N PRO A 65 -21.71 -7.07 -0.47
CA PRO A 65 -22.33 -7.50 0.77
C PRO A 65 -23.51 -8.46 0.56
N GLY A 66 -24.24 -8.34 -0.56
CA GLY A 66 -25.38 -9.18 -0.90
C GLY A 66 -24.96 -10.59 -1.32
N TYR A 67 -23.83 -10.73 -2.00
CA TYR A 67 -23.20 -12.01 -2.26
C TYR A 67 -22.65 -12.61 -0.97
N ALA A 68 -21.83 -11.85 -0.24
CA ALA A 68 -21.13 -12.33 0.95
C ALA A 68 -22.10 -12.76 2.06
N GLY A 69 -23.19 -12.02 2.26
CA GLY A 69 -24.26 -12.35 3.22
C GLY A 69 -25.00 -13.66 2.94
N LYS A 70 -24.93 -14.19 1.72
CA LYS A 70 -25.52 -15.50 1.35
C LYS A 70 -24.54 -16.66 1.49
N THR A 71 -23.29 -16.37 1.84
CA THR A 71 -22.25 -17.39 2.04
C THR A 71 -22.12 -17.74 3.53
N ARG A 72 -21.33 -18.77 3.84
CA ARG A 72 -20.98 -19.15 5.22
C ARG A 72 -20.29 -18.04 6.04
N TYR A 73 -19.82 -16.98 5.39
CA TYR A 73 -19.13 -15.88 6.05
C TYR A 73 -20.10 -14.79 6.52
N GLU A 74 -21.31 -14.73 5.95
CA GLU A 74 -22.42 -13.84 6.33
C GLU A 74 -22.11 -12.32 6.25
N ALA A 75 -20.89 -11.94 5.89
CA ALA A 75 -20.40 -10.59 5.72
C ALA A 75 -19.19 -10.60 4.77
N LEU A 76 -18.77 -9.41 4.33
CA LEU A 76 -17.52 -9.27 3.59
C LEU A 76 -16.34 -9.79 4.43
N ILE A 77 -15.39 -10.42 3.75
CA ILE A 77 -14.14 -10.86 4.35
C ILE A 77 -12.98 -10.14 3.68
N ALA A 78 -11.87 -10.04 4.39
CA ALA A 78 -10.64 -9.59 3.75
C ALA A 78 -10.03 -10.70 2.87
N SER A 79 -9.26 -10.30 1.85
CA SER A 79 -8.45 -11.24 1.09
C SER A 79 -7.44 -11.95 2.00
N PRO A 80 -7.17 -13.25 1.81
CA PRO A 80 -6.11 -13.95 2.53
C PRO A 80 -4.71 -13.33 2.35
N SER A 81 -4.50 -12.56 1.28
CA SER A 81 -3.25 -11.85 0.98
C SER A 81 -3.11 -10.49 1.68
N TRP A 82 -4.08 -10.10 2.52
CA TRP A 82 -4.15 -8.78 3.15
C TRP A 82 -3.19 -8.60 4.35
N VAL A 83 -2.58 -9.68 4.83
CA VAL A 83 -1.69 -9.70 6.01
C VAL A 83 -0.24 -9.33 5.69
#